data_AF-A0A1F6QJ49-F1
#
_entry.id   AF-A0A1F6QJ49-F1
#
_cell.length_a   1.000
_cell.length_b   1.000
_cell.length_c   1.000
_cell.angle_alpha   90.00
_cell.angle_beta   90.00
_cell.angle_gamma   90.00
#
_symmetry.space_group_name_H-M   'P 1'
#
loop_
_entity.id
_entity.type
_entity.pdbx_description
1 polymer ?
#
loop_
_entity_poly.entity_id
_entity_poly.type
_entity_poly.pdbx_seq_one_letter_code
_entity_poly.pdbx_strand_id
1 'polypeptide(L)'
;MLELRSSKLLLAVIIVAFYLRLQGVNSGLPYILNPGESENLIKLLGIFKVFKFPALINLLEINAGALFTPLRFFSILFGVGTVIVVYFLGLRFNSFVAVIASGLLAVSVLHVKFSQIFVPFGAVIFFCLLSVFFIVKAKISNKDITLSAIFSFLSFLIHPIGIVSIIPVLFVLLQEKSYLQFKPLFIKLIIVALLLKLPYLLHLPGLLFTLFKNYLAGYYNYYSSSYFLYIFSFLLMGTGPVAYFGFLWLLKYRKDYDLNLMKILFSLPVLCIGVLGFLHFTKAEFTVLIIPYFCISAGLFFNSVYKRANTDSKKFIFILLLLFLFWLPLKYTLKYNKIISLPDTRIIATEWIKENTSDNFKIAWDKNSIQPNWYDAYDKQELKYLGAEPEVLISRQRFPVSLKLLEKKDWFKILRKKVDYVVINNIDYEQVLRQSGNKSGKKYYKKILKLKPEIVFNPYLKESDKNTNGLLIEELYSPLLTLWQRERSGPVIKVYKL
;
A
#
# COMPACT_ATOMS: atom_id res chain seq x y z
N MET A 1 -40.83 -1.34 -1.76
CA MET A 1 -40.28 -1.07 -0.39
C MET A 1 -38.85 -1.60 -0.18
N LEU A 2 -38.49 -2.80 -0.68
CA LEU A 2 -37.11 -3.34 -0.57
C LEU A 2 -36.04 -2.49 -1.29
N GLU A 3 -36.35 -1.92 -2.46
CA GLU A 3 -35.43 -1.04 -3.20
C GLU A 3 -35.11 0.27 -2.45
N LEU A 4 -36.10 0.82 -1.75
CA LEU A 4 -35.95 2.06 -0.98
C LEU A 4 -35.16 1.87 0.33
N ARG A 5 -35.21 0.68 0.93
CA ARG A 5 -34.36 0.33 2.08
C ARG A 5 -32.92 0.06 1.65
N SER A 6 -32.76 -0.58 0.49
CA SER A 6 -31.47 -0.85 -0.16
C SER A 6 -30.70 0.45 -0.43
N SER A 7 -31.36 1.49 -0.92
CA SER A 7 -30.70 2.79 -1.19
C SER A 7 -30.20 3.50 0.07
N LYS A 8 -30.98 3.51 1.16
CA LYS A 8 -30.56 4.12 2.44
C LYS A 8 -29.34 3.43 3.06
N LEU A 9 -29.31 2.09 3.00
CA LEU A 9 -28.17 1.32 3.52
C LEU A 9 -26.91 1.54 2.69
N LEU A 10 -27.03 1.58 1.36
CA LEU A 10 -25.92 1.93 0.48
C LEU A 10 -25.37 3.33 0.80
N LEU A 11 -26.26 4.32 0.96
CA LEU A 11 -25.85 5.68 1.33
C LEU A 11 -25.07 5.71 2.64
N ALA A 12 -25.54 5.00 3.68
CA ALA A 12 -24.84 4.89 4.95
C ALA A 12 -23.43 4.26 4.78
N VAL A 13 -23.32 3.19 3.99
CA VAL A 13 -22.03 2.55 3.68
C VAL A 13 -21.10 3.51 2.94
N ILE A 14 -21.61 4.30 1.99
CA ILE A 14 -20.82 5.30 1.24
C ILE A 14 -20.33 6.41 2.18
N ILE A 15 -21.19 6.93 3.07
CA ILE A 15 -20.83 7.96 4.04
C ILE A 15 -19.69 7.47 4.95
N VAL A 16 -19.82 6.25 5.50
CA VAL A 16 -18.77 5.64 6.34
C VAL A 16 -17.49 5.44 5.54
N ALA A 17 -17.58 4.93 4.31
CA ALA A 17 -16.42 4.71 3.45
C ALA A 17 -15.68 6.02 3.14
N PHE A 18 -16.41 7.08 2.82
CA PHE A 18 -15.86 8.39 2.52
C PHE A 18 -15.22 9.02 3.76
N TYR A 19 -15.93 9.01 4.90
CA TYR A 19 -15.43 9.55 6.18
C TYR A 19 -14.10 8.91 6.61
N LEU A 20 -14.04 7.57 6.62
CA LEU A 20 -12.83 6.85 7.04
C LEU A 20 -11.63 7.13 6.11
N ARG A 21 -11.87 7.41 4.83
CA ARG A 21 -10.82 7.75 3.87
C ARG A 21 -10.42 9.22 3.97
N LEU A 22 -11.35 10.13 4.22
CA LEU A 22 -11.06 11.56 4.30
C LEU A 22 -10.16 11.91 5.50
N GLN A 23 -10.30 11.21 6.63
CA GLN A 23 -9.49 11.43 7.83
C GLN A 23 -7.97 11.35 7.58
N GLY A 24 -7.52 10.54 6.61
CA GLY A 24 -6.10 10.37 6.29
C GLY A 24 -5.60 11.18 5.10
N VAL A 25 -6.44 11.99 4.44
CA VAL A 25 -6.07 12.64 3.17
C VAL A 25 -4.88 13.60 3.32
N ASN A 26 -4.88 14.40 4.38
CA ASN A 26 -3.82 15.36 4.69
C ASN A 26 -2.74 14.79 5.59
N SER A 27 -2.85 13.50 5.95
CA SER A 27 -1.93 12.86 6.87
C SER A 27 -0.49 13.03 6.40
N GLY A 28 0.34 13.63 7.25
CA GLY A 28 1.75 13.81 7.00
C GLY A 28 2.12 14.93 6.03
N LEU A 29 1.18 15.52 5.30
CA LEU A 29 1.49 16.63 4.40
C LEU A 29 1.75 17.92 5.20
N PRO A 30 2.61 18.82 4.71
CA PRO A 30 3.42 18.72 3.47
C PRO A 30 4.70 17.86 3.61
N TYR A 31 4.98 17.34 4.80
CA TYR A 31 6.32 16.87 5.18
C TYR A 31 6.62 15.38 4.87
N ILE A 32 5.58 14.55 4.76
CA ILE A 32 5.67 13.10 4.57
C ILE A 32 5.01 12.73 3.25
N LEU A 33 5.86 12.49 2.27
CA LEU A 33 5.46 11.77 1.07
C LEU A 33 5.74 10.30 1.30
N ASN A 34 4.73 9.46 1.10
CA ASN A 34 4.99 8.04 0.94
C ASN A 34 5.93 7.90 -0.28
N PRO A 35 7.06 7.17 -0.19
CA PRO A 35 7.99 7.02 -1.32
C PRO A 35 7.30 6.54 -2.61
N GLY A 36 6.23 5.75 -2.48
CA GLY A 36 5.41 5.35 -3.62
C GLY A 36 4.68 6.51 -4.29
N GLU A 37 4.20 7.50 -3.54
CA GLU A 37 3.47 8.66 -4.10
C GLU A 37 4.36 9.54 -4.98
N SER A 38 5.59 9.84 -4.52
CA SER A 38 6.54 10.60 -5.31
C SER A 38 6.98 9.82 -6.55
N GLU A 39 7.25 8.52 -6.43
CA GLU A 39 7.56 7.67 -7.59
C GLU A 39 6.40 7.63 -8.61
N ASN A 40 5.16 7.57 -8.13
CA ASN A 40 3.99 7.55 -9.01
C ASN A 40 3.73 8.89 -9.68
N LEU A 41 3.98 10.01 -8.98
CA LEU A 41 3.84 11.32 -9.57
C LEU A 41 4.90 11.56 -10.66
N ILE A 42 6.15 11.10 -10.45
CA ILE A 42 7.19 11.07 -11.48
C ILE A 42 6.71 10.30 -12.71
N LYS A 43 6.15 9.10 -12.50
CA LYS A 43 5.61 8.27 -13.58
C LYS A 43 4.45 8.95 -14.30
N LEU A 44 3.54 9.61 -13.56
CA LEU A 44 2.37 10.27 -14.11
C LEU A 44 2.74 11.45 -15.01
N LEU A 45 3.67 12.30 -14.57
CA LEU A 45 4.08 13.49 -15.32
C LEU A 45 4.87 13.14 -16.59
N GLY A 46 5.22 11.87 -16.80
CA GLY A 46 6.03 11.45 -17.95
C GLY A 46 7.41 12.10 -17.97
N ILE A 47 7.79 12.82 -16.90
CA ILE A 47 9.07 13.50 -16.78
C ILE A 47 10.12 12.41 -16.79
N PHE A 48 10.88 12.38 -17.89
CA PHE A 48 12.01 11.50 -18.06
C PHE A 48 12.86 11.51 -16.79
N LYS A 49 13.40 10.35 -16.39
CA LYS A 49 14.34 10.16 -15.27
C LYS A 49 15.51 11.17 -15.20
N VAL A 50 15.67 11.99 -16.23
CA VAL A 50 16.60 13.11 -16.36
C VAL A 50 16.44 14.12 -15.22
N PHE A 51 15.21 14.45 -14.80
CA PHE A 51 15.00 15.37 -13.67
C PHE A 51 14.65 14.61 -12.39
N LYS A 52 15.40 14.89 -11.31
CA LYS A 52 15.03 14.44 -9.97
C LYS A 52 13.84 15.26 -9.52
N PHE A 53 12.64 14.70 -9.62
CA PHE A 53 11.40 15.38 -9.27
C PHE A 53 11.35 16.02 -7.87
N PRO A 54 11.96 15.43 -6.81
CA PRO A 54 12.10 16.14 -5.54
C PRO A 54 12.85 17.48 -5.69
N ALA A 55 13.91 17.53 -6.49
CA ALA A 55 14.62 18.77 -6.80
C ALA A 55 13.73 19.76 -7.58
N LEU A 56 12.84 19.29 -8.46
CA LEU A 56 11.91 20.15 -9.20
C LEU A 56 10.84 20.77 -8.27
N ILE A 57 10.26 19.98 -7.35
CA ILE A 57 9.30 20.49 -6.36
C ILE A 57 9.95 21.58 -5.51
N ASN A 58 11.17 21.33 -5.04
CA ASN A 58 11.90 22.28 -4.19
C ASN A 58 12.36 23.51 -4.97
N LEU A 59 12.83 23.35 -6.21
CA LEU A 59 13.20 24.47 -7.10
C LEU A 59 12.00 25.39 -7.37
N LEU A 60 10.81 24.81 -7.51
CA LEU A 60 9.58 25.57 -7.77
C LEU A 60 8.86 26.00 -6.49
N GLU A 61 9.43 25.71 -5.31
CA GLU A 61 8.83 25.95 -3.99
C GLU A 61 7.37 25.45 -3.89
N ILE A 62 7.04 24.38 -4.62
CA ILE A 62 5.67 23.86 -4.67
C ILE A 62 5.37 23.20 -3.32
N ASN A 63 4.36 23.72 -2.62
CA ASN A 63 3.85 23.08 -1.42
C ASN A 63 3.36 21.66 -1.76
N ALA A 64 4.08 20.65 -1.28
CA ALA A 64 3.73 19.25 -1.52
C ALA A 64 2.30 18.91 -1.06
N GLY A 65 1.79 19.57 -0.02
CA GLY A 65 0.39 19.46 0.40
C GLY A 65 -0.58 19.88 -0.70
N ALA A 66 -0.35 21.05 -1.31
CA ALA A 66 -1.19 21.55 -2.41
C ALA A 66 -1.18 20.62 -3.63
N LEU A 67 -0.06 19.93 -3.89
CA LEU A 67 0.08 18.99 -5.00
C LEU A 67 -0.55 17.62 -4.73
N PHE A 68 -0.30 17.04 -3.54
CA PHE A 68 -0.70 15.67 -3.24
C PHE A 68 -2.11 15.55 -2.67
N THR A 69 -2.66 16.57 -2.01
CA THR A 69 -4.04 16.51 -1.48
C THR A 69 -5.08 16.25 -2.58
N PRO A 70 -5.09 16.95 -3.73
CA PRO A 70 -6.01 16.64 -4.84
C PRO A 70 -5.81 15.22 -5.39
N LEU A 71 -4.57 14.77 -5.53
CA LEU A 71 -4.23 13.43 -6.03
C LEU A 71 -4.71 12.33 -5.07
N ARG A 72 -4.53 12.52 -3.76
CA ARG A 72 -5.07 11.63 -2.74
C ARG A 72 -6.60 11.65 -2.75
N PHE A 73 -7.22 12.80 -2.96
CA PHE A 73 -8.68 12.88 -3.11
C PHE A 73 -9.19 12.02 -4.28
N PHE A 74 -8.51 12.02 -5.44
CA PHE A 74 -8.84 11.08 -6.52
C PHE A 74 -8.68 9.61 -6.11
N SER A 75 -7.63 9.27 -5.35
CA SER A 75 -7.46 7.92 -4.79
C SER A 75 -8.63 7.53 -3.87
N ILE A 76 -9.12 8.47 -3.05
CA ILE A 76 -10.30 8.30 -2.20
C ILE A 76 -11.54 8.03 -3.06
N LEU A 77 -11.74 8.78 -4.15
CA LEU A 77 -12.87 8.56 -5.05
C LEU A 77 -12.84 7.16 -5.67
N PHE A 78 -11.68 6.67 -6.09
CA PHE A 78 -11.55 5.28 -6.57
C PHE A 78 -11.82 4.27 -5.45
N GLY A 79 -11.34 4.53 -4.24
CA GLY A 79 -11.62 3.70 -3.07
C GLY A 79 -13.12 3.62 -2.73
N VAL A 80 -13.83 4.75 -2.74
CA VAL A 80 -15.28 4.77 -2.48
C VAL A 80 -16.04 4.16 -3.65
N GLY A 81 -15.63 4.46 -4.89
CA GLY A 81 -16.16 3.83 -6.11
C GLY A 81 -16.04 2.31 -6.06
N THR A 82 -14.93 1.78 -5.53
CA THR A 82 -14.73 0.33 -5.36
C THR A 82 -15.76 -0.27 -4.41
N VAL A 83 -16.08 0.41 -3.30
CA VAL A 83 -17.14 -0.01 -2.36
C VAL A 83 -18.51 -0.06 -3.04
N ILE A 84 -18.81 0.94 -3.87
CA ILE A 84 -20.05 1.01 -4.65
C ILE A 84 -20.12 -0.15 -5.66
N VAL A 85 -19.04 -0.41 -6.40
CA VAL A 85 -19.01 -1.53 -7.36
C VAL A 85 -19.18 -2.87 -6.66
N VAL A 86 -18.56 -3.07 -5.48
CA VAL A 86 -18.77 -4.28 -4.67
C VAL A 86 -20.22 -4.43 -4.22
N TYR A 87 -20.89 -3.33 -3.86
CA TYR A 87 -22.32 -3.37 -3.55
C TYR A 87 -23.12 -3.92 -4.74
N PHE A 88 -22.90 -3.36 -5.93
CA PHE A 88 -23.61 -3.80 -7.13
C PHE A 88 -23.25 -5.22 -7.58
N LEU A 89 -22.02 -5.66 -7.36
CA LEU A 89 -21.62 -7.06 -7.55
C LEU A 89 -22.34 -7.98 -6.56
N GLY A 90 -22.44 -7.59 -5.28
CA GLY A 90 -23.17 -8.34 -4.27
C GLY A 90 -24.67 -8.43 -4.55
N LEU A 91 -25.27 -7.40 -5.17
CA LEU A 91 -26.67 -7.40 -5.61
C LEU A 91 -26.97 -8.49 -6.64
N ARG A 92 -25.97 -9.02 -7.35
CA ARG A 92 -26.13 -10.19 -8.23
C ARG A 92 -26.59 -11.44 -7.46
N PHE A 93 -26.36 -11.47 -6.15
CA PHE A 93 -26.78 -12.57 -5.28
C PHE A 93 -28.02 -12.19 -4.46
N ASN A 94 -27.97 -11.06 -3.73
CA ASN A 94 -29.10 -10.41 -3.05
C ASN A 94 -28.64 -9.15 -2.30
N SER A 95 -29.59 -8.37 -1.79
CA SER A 95 -29.32 -7.15 -1.01
C SER A 95 -28.55 -7.39 0.28
N PHE A 96 -28.74 -8.53 0.94
CA PHE A 96 -28.00 -8.86 2.16
C PHE A 96 -26.50 -9.03 1.85
N VAL A 97 -26.15 -9.83 0.83
CA VAL A 97 -24.76 -10.00 0.37
C VAL A 97 -24.14 -8.67 -0.02
N ALA A 98 -24.89 -7.82 -0.74
CA ALA A 98 -24.45 -6.48 -1.15
C ALA A 98 -24.04 -5.59 0.03
N VAL A 99 -24.93 -5.45 1.03
CA VAL A 99 -24.69 -4.61 2.21
C VAL A 99 -23.52 -5.14 3.02
N ILE A 100 -23.46 -6.45 3.25
CA ILE A 100 -22.37 -7.04 4.05
C ILE A 100 -21.02 -6.92 3.35
N ALA A 101 -20.94 -7.27 2.07
CA ALA A 101 -19.69 -7.21 1.31
C ALA A 101 -19.15 -5.78 1.20
N SER A 102 -20.00 -4.83 0.81
CA SER A 102 -19.61 -3.42 0.70
C SER A 102 -19.28 -2.81 2.06
N GLY A 103 -20.04 -3.13 3.11
CA GLY A 103 -19.77 -2.67 4.46
C GLY A 103 -18.41 -3.16 4.99
N LEU A 104 -18.08 -4.44 4.81
CA LEU A 104 -16.77 -4.98 5.21
C LEU A 104 -15.63 -4.31 4.44
N LEU A 105 -15.82 -4.05 3.14
CA LEU A 105 -14.82 -3.34 2.34
C LEU A 105 -14.68 -1.87 2.76
N ALA A 106 -15.79 -1.21 3.14
CA ALA A 106 -15.81 0.17 3.58
C ALA A 106 -14.91 0.39 4.80
N VAL A 107 -14.89 -0.58 5.72
CA VAL A 107 -14.12 -0.58 6.98
C VAL A 107 -12.81 -1.37 6.91
N SER A 108 -12.43 -1.90 5.75
CA SER A 108 -11.18 -2.66 5.62
C SER A 108 -9.95 -1.75 5.70
N VAL A 109 -9.05 -2.02 6.65
CA VAL A 109 -7.86 -1.19 6.90
C VAL A 109 -6.98 -1.09 5.67
N LEU A 110 -6.68 -2.22 5.03
CA LEU A 110 -5.81 -2.24 3.86
C LEU A 110 -6.42 -1.41 2.74
N HIS A 111 -7.72 -1.59 2.48
CA HIS A 111 -8.39 -0.85 1.43
C HIS A 111 -8.48 0.66 1.75
N VAL A 112 -8.80 1.04 2.99
CA VAL A 112 -8.81 2.45 3.43
C VAL A 112 -7.43 3.08 3.31
N LYS A 113 -6.40 2.42 3.85
CA LYS A 113 -5.00 2.86 3.76
C LYS A 113 -4.57 3.17 2.33
N PHE A 114 -4.77 2.23 1.41
CA PHE A 114 -4.34 2.41 0.03
C PHE A 114 -5.24 3.36 -0.77
N SER A 115 -6.44 3.68 -0.28
CA SER A 115 -7.28 4.74 -0.83
C SER A 115 -6.88 6.15 -0.34
N GLN A 116 -6.15 6.25 0.77
CA GLN A 116 -5.74 7.54 1.36
C GLN A 116 -4.47 8.11 0.76
N ILE A 117 -3.66 7.26 0.11
CA ILE A 117 -2.40 7.65 -0.53
C ILE A 117 -2.53 7.60 -2.04
N PHE A 118 -1.78 8.43 -2.74
CA PHE A 118 -1.73 8.48 -4.21
C PHE A 118 -0.86 7.33 -4.76
N VAL A 119 -1.44 6.13 -4.74
CA VAL A 119 -0.86 4.92 -5.32
C VAL A 119 -1.80 4.30 -6.35
N PRO A 120 -1.28 3.59 -7.37
CA PRO A 120 -2.10 3.08 -8.47
C PRO A 120 -3.19 2.09 -8.02
N PHE A 121 -2.98 1.41 -6.89
CA PHE A 121 -3.79 0.25 -6.51
C PHE A 121 -5.27 0.58 -6.31
N GLY A 122 -5.62 1.74 -5.75
CA GLY A 122 -7.03 2.13 -5.61
C GLY A 122 -7.76 2.18 -6.96
N ALA A 123 -7.13 2.80 -7.96
CA ALA A 123 -7.69 2.90 -9.31
C ALA A 123 -7.67 1.55 -10.06
N VAL A 124 -6.59 0.77 -9.94
CA VAL A 124 -6.49 -0.59 -10.54
C VAL A 124 -7.63 -1.47 -10.05
N ILE A 125 -7.89 -1.51 -8.74
CA ILE A 125 -8.97 -2.33 -8.17
C ILE A 125 -10.33 -1.85 -8.69
N PHE A 126 -10.57 -0.55 -8.67
CA PHE A 126 -11.81 0.04 -9.16
C PHE A 126 -12.11 -0.37 -10.60
N PHE A 127 -11.15 -0.20 -11.51
CA PHE A 127 -11.32 -0.55 -12.92
C PHE A 127 -11.34 -2.06 -13.16
N CYS A 128 -10.58 -2.86 -12.40
CA CYS A 128 -10.71 -4.32 -12.39
C CYS A 128 -12.14 -4.76 -12.04
N LEU A 129 -12.73 -4.19 -10.98
CA LEU A 129 -14.08 -4.56 -10.56
C LEU A 129 -15.14 -4.04 -11.52
N LEU A 130 -14.98 -2.85 -12.09
CA LEU A 130 -15.87 -2.37 -13.16
C LEU A 130 -15.83 -3.33 -14.36
N SER A 131 -14.64 -3.77 -14.76
CA SER A 131 -14.50 -4.78 -15.82
C SER A 131 -15.32 -6.02 -15.52
N VAL A 132 -15.17 -6.59 -14.33
CA VAL A 132 -15.95 -7.77 -13.89
C VAL A 132 -17.45 -7.46 -13.83
N PHE A 133 -17.85 -6.29 -13.31
CA PHE A 133 -19.24 -5.89 -13.15
C PHE A 133 -20.04 -5.91 -14.47
N PHE A 134 -19.42 -5.52 -15.59
CA PHE A 134 -20.09 -5.54 -16.89
C PHE A 134 -20.28 -6.96 -17.44
N ILE A 135 -19.36 -7.88 -17.21
CA ILE A 135 -19.42 -9.26 -17.75
C ILE A 135 -20.17 -10.26 -16.86
N VAL A 136 -20.48 -9.91 -15.61
CA VAL A 136 -21.28 -10.77 -14.69
C VAL A 136 -22.79 -10.50 -14.77
N LYS A 137 -23.27 -9.93 -15.88
CA LYS A 137 -24.70 -9.69 -16.13
C LYS A 137 -25.39 -10.98 -16.59
N ALA A 138 -26.65 -11.16 -16.21
CA ALA A 138 -27.46 -12.31 -16.64
C ALA A 138 -27.63 -12.39 -18.16
N LYS A 139 -27.72 -11.23 -18.83
CA LYS A 139 -27.68 -11.11 -20.29
C LYS A 139 -26.55 -10.15 -20.66
N ILE A 140 -25.49 -10.69 -21.26
CA ILE A 140 -24.30 -9.93 -21.62
C ILE A 140 -24.52 -9.33 -23.01
N SER A 141 -24.43 -8.01 -23.13
CA SER A 141 -24.49 -7.33 -24.43
C SER A 141 -23.09 -7.06 -25.00
N ASN A 142 -23.00 -6.79 -26.31
CA ASN A 142 -21.73 -6.37 -26.92
C ASN A 142 -21.15 -5.10 -26.31
N LYS A 143 -22.02 -4.19 -25.84
CA LYS A 143 -21.63 -2.99 -25.11
C LYS A 143 -20.97 -3.34 -23.78
N ASP A 144 -21.48 -4.34 -23.07
CA ASP A 144 -20.92 -4.77 -21.79
C ASP A 144 -19.54 -5.41 -21.95
N ILE A 145 -19.36 -6.26 -22.96
CA ILE A 145 -18.04 -6.83 -23.28
C ILE A 145 -17.06 -5.73 -23.65
N THR A 146 -17.48 -4.77 -24.49
CA THR A 146 -16.65 -3.62 -24.89
C THR A 146 -16.22 -2.79 -23.68
N LEU A 147 -17.17 -2.40 -22.82
CA LEU A 147 -16.87 -1.64 -21.60
C LEU A 147 -15.97 -2.44 -20.66
N SER A 148 -16.21 -3.74 -20.51
CA SER A 148 -15.38 -4.60 -19.69
C SER A 148 -13.94 -4.67 -20.18
N ALA A 149 -13.73 -4.81 -21.49
CA ALA A 149 -12.41 -4.78 -22.12
C ALA A 149 -11.72 -3.42 -21.92
N ILE A 150 -12.45 -2.31 -22.09
CA ILE A 150 -11.93 -0.95 -21.86
C ILE A 150 -11.49 -0.77 -20.40
N PHE A 151 -12.32 -1.14 -19.42
CA PHE A 151 -11.96 -0.99 -18.01
C PHE A 151 -10.82 -1.92 -17.60
N SER A 152 -10.80 -3.14 -18.11
CA SER A 152 -9.68 -4.06 -17.89
C SER A 152 -8.37 -3.49 -18.41
N PHE A 153 -8.44 -2.88 -19.59
CA PHE A 153 -7.32 -2.23 -20.23
C PHE A 153 -6.86 -0.98 -19.46
N LEU A 154 -7.78 -0.14 -18.99
CA LEU A 154 -7.46 1.01 -18.13
C LEU A 154 -6.75 0.55 -16.85
N SER A 155 -7.21 -0.55 -16.23
CA SER A 155 -6.54 -1.14 -15.08
C SER A 155 -5.08 -1.53 -15.38
N PHE A 156 -4.85 -2.20 -16.51
CA PHE A 156 -3.51 -2.54 -16.99
C PHE A 156 -2.63 -1.30 -17.27
N LEU A 157 -3.20 -0.25 -17.88
CA LEU A 157 -2.49 1.00 -18.14
C LEU A 157 -2.05 1.68 -16.83
N ILE A 158 -2.83 1.59 -15.77
CA ILE A 158 -2.46 2.16 -14.47
C ILE A 158 -1.34 1.34 -13.81
N HIS A 159 -1.47 0.01 -13.79
CA HIS A 159 -0.44 -0.87 -13.26
C HIS A 159 -0.41 -2.21 -14.00
N PRO A 160 0.76 -2.80 -14.33
CA PRO A 160 0.84 -4.07 -15.08
C PRO A 160 0.07 -5.23 -14.45
N ILE A 161 -0.04 -5.26 -13.11
CA ILE A 161 -0.83 -6.27 -12.40
C ILE A 161 -2.31 -6.25 -12.81
N GLY A 162 -2.84 -5.11 -13.27
CA GLY A 162 -4.21 -4.97 -13.76
C GLY A 162 -4.51 -5.87 -14.97
N ILE A 163 -3.49 -6.40 -15.66
CA ILE A 163 -3.69 -7.36 -16.76
C ILE A 163 -4.52 -8.58 -16.34
N VAL A 164 -4.50 -8.93 -15.05
CA VAL A 164 -5.29 -10.05 -14.51
C VAL A 164 -6.78 -9.87 -14.78
N SER A 165 -7.32 -8.64 -14.84
CA SER A 165 -8.74 -8.42 -15.15
C SER A 165 -9.14 -8.76 -16.58
N ILE A 166 -8.18 -9.01 -17.48
CA ILE A 166 -8.50 -9.45 -18.86
C ILE A 166 -9.03 -10.89 -18.83
N ILE A 167 -8.63 -11.68 -17.84
CA ILE A 167 -8.90 -13.12 -17.81
C ILE A 167 -10.41 -13.42 -17.66
N PRO A 168 -11.17 -12.79 -16.74
CA PRO A 168 -12.62 -12.92 -16.72
C PRO A 168 -13.29 -12.57 -18.07
N VAL A 169 -12.79 -11.57 -18.79
CA VAL A 169 -13.32 -11.16 -20.10
C VAL A 169 -13.06 -12.23 -21.14
N LEU A 170 -11.83 -12.75 -21.20
CA LEU A 170 -11.47 -13.84 -22.10
C LEU A 170 -12.27 -15.11 -21.81
N PHE A 171 -12.47 -15.43 -20.53
CA PHE A 171 -13.28 -16.57 -20.11
C PHE A 171 -14.71 -16.48 -20.66
N VAL A 172 -15.36 -15.31 -20.53
CA VAL A 172 -16.70 -15.06 -21.09
C VAL A 172 -16.69 -15.13 -22.61
N LEU A 173 -15.70 -14.54 -23.27
CA LEU A 173 -15.59 -14.57 -24.74
C LEU A 173 -15.41 -16.00 -25.30
N LEU A 174 -14.68 -16.85 -24.58
CA LEU A 174 -14.52 -18.25 -24.92
C LEU A 174 -15.83 -19.03 -24.73
N GLN A 175 -16.54 -18.77 -23.63
CA GLN A 175 -17.83 -19.41 -23.34
C GLN A 175 -18.90 -19.03 -24.38
N GLU A 176 -18.97 -17.75 -24.73
CA GLU A 176 -19.92 -17.20 -25.72
C GLU A 176 -19.47 -17.40 -27.17
N LYS A 177 -18.31 -18.03 -27.41
CA LYS A 177 -17.68 -18.20 -28.74
C LYS A 177 -17.59 -16.89 -29.56
N SER A 178 -17.59 -15.75 -28.88
CA SER A 178 -17.68 -14.41 -29.48
C SER A 178 -16.29 -13.75 -29.68
N TYR A 179 -15.21 -14.47 -29.37
CA TYR A 179 -13.84 -13.94 -29.43
C TYR A 179 -13.45 -13.37 -30.80
N LEU A 180 -13.94 -13.94 -31.91
CA LEU A 180 -13.64 -13.45 -33.26
C LEU A 180 -14.20 -12.04 -33.50
N GLN A 181 -15.40 -11.75 -32.98
CA GLN A 181 -16.03 -10.43 -33.12
C GLN A 181 -15.25 -9.34 -32.36
N PHE A 182 -14.69 -9.68 -31.21
CA PHE A 182 -13.96 -8.72 -30.36
C PHE A 182 -12.46 -8.66 -30.62
N LYS A 183 -11.90 -9.57 -31.43
CA LYS A 183 -10.47 -9.58 -31.80
C LYS A 183 -9.96 -8.21 -32.27
N PRO A 184 -10.66 -7.44 -33.14
CA PRO A 184 -10.18 -6.12 -33.56
C PRO A 184 -10.09 -5.12 -32.41
N LEU A 185 -11.02 -5.17 -31.44
CA LEU A 185 -11.00 -4.31 -30.27
C LEU A 185 -9.77 -4.61 -29.40
N PHE A 186 -9.50 -5.88 -29.09
CA PHE A 186 -8.33 -6.26 -28.31
C PHE A 186 -7.02 -5.88 -29.01
N ILE A 187 -6.93 -6.06 -30.33
CA ILE A 187 -5.75 -5.62 -31.10
C ILE A 187 -5.55 -4.11 -30.94
N LYS A 188 -6.60 -3.29 -31.11
CA LYS A 188 -6.53 -1.83 -30.92
C LYS A 188 -6.07 -1.47 -29.51
N LEU A 189 -6.65 -2.09 -28.48
CA LEU A 189 -6.25 -1.87 -27.09
C LEU A 189 -4.78 -2.25 -26.87
N ILE A 190 -4.35 -3.43 -27.33
CA ILE A 190 -2.95 -3.87 -27.23
C ILE A 190 -2.01 -2.86 -27.90
N ILE A 191 -2.31 -2.40 -29.12
CA ILE A 191 -1.50 -1.40 -29.81
C ILE A 191 -1.39 -0.12 -28.98
N VAL A 192 -2.52 0.41 -28.48
CA VAL A 192 -2.52 1.60 -27.61
C VAL A 192 -1.67 1.36 -26.35
N ALA A 193 -1.71 0.17 -25.75
CA ALA A 193 -0.90 -0.15 -24.58
C ALA A 193 0.57 -0.20 -24.92
N LEU A 194 0.92 -0.85 -26.03
CA LEU A 194 2.30 -0.92 -26.50
C LEU A 194 2.85 0.48 -26.74
N LEU A 195 2.06 1.39 -27.32
CA LEU A 195 2.45 2.78 -27.53
C LEU A 195 2.61 3.54 -26.21
N LEU A 196 1.63 3.48 -25.31
CA LEU A 196 1.68 4.20 -24.03
C LEU A 196 2.70 3.63 -23.04
N LYS A 197 3.03 2.34 -23.15
CA LYS A 197 3.99 1.64 -22.27
C LYS A 197 5.29 1.30 -22.97
N LEU A 198 5.55 1.83 -24.17
CA LEU A 198 6.76 1.53 -24.95
C LEU A 198 8.04 1.73 -24.11
N PRO A 199 8.21 2.81 -23.34
CA PRO A 199 9.42 2.97 -22.51
C PRO A 199 9.57 1.88 -21.45
N TYR A 200 8.47 1.38 -20.88
CA TYR A 200 8.49 0.30 -19.90
C TYR A 200 8.80 -1.05 -20.56
N LEU A 201 8.26 -1.29 -21.76
CA LEU A 201 8.48 -2.51 -22.52
C LEU A 201 9.93 -2.66 -22.98
N LEU A 202 10.59 -1.56 -23.34
CA LEU A 202 12.03 -1.57 -23.64
C LEU A 202 12.88 -2.00 -22.44
N HIS A 203 12.39 -1.80 -21.22
CA HIS A 203 13.05 -2.25 -19.99
C HIS A 203 12.58 -3.64 -19.50
N LEU A 204 11.57 -4.24 -20.16
CA LEU A 204 11.00 -5.51 -19.74
C LEU A 204 12.02 -6.66 -19.67
N PRO A 205 12.96 -6.84 -20.63
CA PRO A 205 13.95 -7.91 -20.54
C PRO A 205 14.82 -7.79 -19.29
N GLY A 206 15.28 -6.57 -18.97
CA GLY A 206 16.07 -6.30 -17.76
C GLY A 206 15.27 -6.52 -16.47
N LEU A 207 13.98 -6.17 -16.48
CA LEU A 207 13.08 -6.42 -15.36
C LEU A 207 12.83 -7.92 -15.16
N LEU A 208 12.54 -8.66 -16.23
CA LEU A 208 12.39 -10.12 -16.19
C LEU A 208 13.68 -10.81 -15.71
N PHE A 209 14.83 -10.37 -16.21
CA PHE A 209 16.13 -10.86 -15.73
C PHE A 209 16.35 -10.58 -14.25
N THR A 210 15.97 -9.38 -13.78
CA THR A 210 16.06 -9.02 -12.35
C THR A 210 15.10 -9.84 -11.51
N LEU A 211 13.86 -10.03 -11.94
CA LEU A 211 12.88 -10.87 -11.25
C LEU A 211 13.35 -12.33 -11.20
N PHE A 212 13.84 -12.86 -12.31
CA PHE A 212 14.36 -14.22 -12.40
C PHE A 212 15.60 -14.41 -11.53
N LYS A 213 16.55 -13.46 -11.58
CA LYS A 213 17.72 -13.44 -10.71
C LYS A 213 17.32 -13.40 -9.25
N ASN A 214 16.34 -12.58 -8.87
CA ASN A 214 15.86 -12.49 -7.50
C ASN A 214 15.18 -13.79 -7.06
N TYR A 215 14.35 -14.37 -7.92
CA TYR A 215 13.69 -15.66 -7.71
C TYR A 215 14.72 -16.78 -7.49
N LEU A 216 15.69 -16.93 -8.41
CA LEU A 216 16.75 -17.93 -8.32
C LEU A 216 17.72 -17.71 -7.16
N ALA A 217 18.01 -16.45 -6.84
CA ALA A 217 18.81 -16.08 -5.69
C ALA A 217 18.14 -16.45 -4.36
N GLY A 218 16.93 -17.03 -4.37
CA GLY A 218 16.15 -17.34 -3.18
C GLY A 218 15.93 -16.09 -2.33
N TYR A 219 15.65 -14.96 -2.99
CA TYR A 219 15.79 -13.59 -2.46
C TYR A 219 15.60 -13.47 -0.93
N TYR A 220 16.63 -13.03 -0.21
CA TYR A 220 17.50 -13.88 0.58
C TYR A 220 16.97 -13.89 2.03
N ASN A 221 16.69 -15.06 2.59
CA ASN A 221 16.64 -15.38 4.04
C ASN A 221 15.68 -14.64 4.98
N TYR A 222 14.76 -13.79 4.52
CA TYR A 222 13.89 -13.04 5.46
C TYR A 222 12.53 -13.66 5.76
N TYR A 223 12.03 -14.56 4.92
CA TYR A 223 10.74 -15.23 5.13
C TYR A 223 10.85 -16.69 4.71
N SER A 224 11.40 -17.55 5.58
CA SER A 224 11.25 -19.00 5.45
C SER A 224 9.80 -19.46 5.70
N SER A 225 8.93 -18.57 6.17
CA SER A 225 7.49 -18.78 6.25
C SER A 225 6.87 -18.79 4.84
N SER A 226 5.98 -19.73 4.57
CA SER A 226 5.35 -19.87 3.25
C SER A 226 4.69 -18.56 2.80
N TYR A 227 4.91 -18.19 1.54
CA TYR A 227 4.33 -17.00 0.91
C TYR A 227 2.81 -16.87 1.15
N PHE A 228 2.11 -18.00 1.14
CA PHE A 228 0.69 -18.08 1.44
C PHE A 228 0.36 -17.60 2.84
N LEU A 229 1.11 -18.02 3.88
CA LEU A 229 0.92 -17.52 5.24
C LEU A 229 1.03 -16.01 5.30
N TYR A 230 1.90 -15.43 4.47
CA TYR A 230 2.08 -13.99 4.43
C TYR A 230 0.91 -13.25 3.75
N ILE A 231 0.42 -13.70 2.59
CA ILE A 231 -0.86 -13.21 2.02
C ILE A 231 -1.99 -13.37 3.05
N PHE A 232 -2.06 -14.53 3.68
CA PHE A 232 -3.06 -14.83 4.70
C PHE A 232 -2.82 -14.06 6.01
N SER A 233 -1.67 -13.46 6.24
CA SER A 233 -1.53 -12.54 7.37
C SER A 233 -2.18 -11.19 7.03
N PHE A 234 -1.95 -10.71 5.81
CA PHE A 234 -2.52 -9.46 5.32
C PHE A 234 -4.03 -9.48 5.20
N LEU A 235 -4.58 -10.52 4.60
CA LEU A 235 -6.03 -10.66 4.47
C LEU A 235 -6.69 -10.68 5.86
N LEU A 236 -6.10 -11.38 6.83
CA LEU A 236 -6.60 -11.50 8.20
C LEU A 236 -6.59 -10.15 8.91
N MET A 237 -5.51 -9.40 8.76
CA MET A 237 -5.39 -8.07 9.34
C MET A 237 -6.26 -7.03 8.62
N GLY A 238 -6.38 -7.13 7.29
CA GLY A 238 -7.08 -6.16 6.46
C GLY A 238 -8.59 -6.29 6.50
N THR A 239 -9.10 -7.53 6.52
CA THR A 239 -10.54 -7.83 6.43
C THR A 239 -11.09 -8.60 7.64
N GLY A 240 -10.23 -9.00 8.58
CA GLY A 240 -10.60 -9.86 9.69
C GLY A 240 -10.69 -11.34 9.31
N PRO A 241 -10.97 -12.22 10.28
CA PRO A 241 -11.09 -13.67 10.07
C PRO A 241 -12.29 -14.03 9.18
N VAL A 242 -13.25 -13.13 9.00
CA VAL A 242 -14.47 -13.37 8.22
C VAL A 242 -14.19 -13.74 6.77
N ALA A 243 -13.24 -13.06 6.15
CA ALA A 243 -12.86 -13.30 4.77
C ALA A 243 -12.47 -14.77 4.55
N TYR A 244 -11.80 -15.39 5.52
CA TYR A 244 -11.36 -16.78 5.49
C TYR A 244 -12.53 -17.74 5.53
N PHE A 245 -13.42 -17.53 6.50
CA PHE A 245 -14.61 -18.36 6.61
C PHE A 245 -15.47 -18.23 5.37
N GLY A 246 -15.58 -17.01 4.81
CA GLY A 246 -16.21 -16.77 3.51
C GLY A 246 -15.61 -17.62 2.39
N PHE A 247 -14.29 -17.57 2.24
CA PHE A 247 -13.59 -18.29 1.17
C PHE A 247 -13.65 -19.83 1.34
N LEU A 248 -13.40 -20.35 2.55
CA LEU A 248 -13.50 -21.78 2.83
C LEU A 248 -14.94 -22.29 2.65
N TRP A 249 -15.92 -21.49 3.05
CA TRP A 249 -17.33 -21.80 2.86
C TRP A 249 -17.72 -21.86 1.39
N LEU A 250 -17.17 -20.95 0.57
CA LEU A 250 -17.38 -20.93 -0.87
C LEU A 250 -16.94 -22.23 -1.55
N LEU A 251 -15.84 -22.83 -1.09
CA LEU A 251 -15.38 -24.14 -1.59
C LEU A 251 -16.40 -25.26 -1.30
N LYS A 252 -17.09 -25.19 -0.15
CA LYS A 252 -18.02 -26.24 0.29
C LYS A 252 -19.44 -26.07 -0.27
N TYR A 253 -19.95 -24.84 -0.38
CA TYR A 253 -21.37 -24.56 -0.67
C TYR A 253 -21.63 -23.81 -1.97
N ARG A 254 -20.70 -23.86 -2.93
CA ARG A 254 -20.88 -23.27 -4.27
C ARG A 254 -22.12 -23.77 -5.04
N LYS A 255 -22.72 -24.90 -4.66
CA LYS A 255 -23.89 -25.50 -5.33
C LYS A 255 -25.17 -24.67 -5.17
N ASP A 256 -25.23 -23.81 -4.14
CA ASP A 256 -26.42 -23.01 -3.83
C ASP A 256 -26.51 -21.73 -4.69
N TYR A 257 -25.55 -21.51 -5.59
CA TYR A 257 -25.45 -20.31 -6.43
C TYR A 257 -25.16 -20.65 -7.89
N ASP A 258 -25.38 -19.68 -8.78
CA ASP A 258 -24.98 -19.78 -10.18
C ASP A 258 -23.47 -20.05 -10.31
N LEU A 259 -23.14 -21.27 -10.75
CA LEU A 259 -21.76 -21.73 -10.89
C LEU A 259 -20.97 -20.90 -11.91
N ASN A 260 -21.61 -20.39 -12.97
CA ASN A 260 -20.92 -19.60 -13.99
C ASN A 260 -20.56 -18.23 -13.44
N LEU A 261 -21.50 -17.57 -12.76
CA LEU A 261 -21.25 -16.31 -12.05
C LEU A 261 -20.09 -16.47 -11.06
N MET A 262 -20.09 -17.55 -10.28
CA MET A 262 -19.04 -17.84 -9.30
C MET A 262 -17.69 -18.11 -9.96
N LYS A 263 -17.64 -18.86 -11.07
CA LYS A 263 -16.40 -19.09 -11.83
C LYS A 263 -15.81 -17.78 -12.36
N ILE A 264 -16.64 -16.93 -12.97
CA ILE A 264 -16.18 -15.64 -13.51
C ILE A 264 -15.65 -14.77 -12.37
N LEU A 265 -16.45 -14.58 -11.32
CA LEU A 265 -16.12 -13.70 -10.20
C LEU A 265 -14.86 -14.17 -9.45
N PHE A 266 -14.71 -15.48 -9.19
CA PHE A 266 -13.61 -16.01 -8.39
C PHE A 266 -12.39 -16.47 -9.20
N SER A 267 -12.45 -16.44 -10.53
CA SER A 267 -11.27 -16.64 -11.37
C SER A 267 -10.17 -15.62 -11.04
N LEU A 268 -10.54 -14.34 -10.88
CA LEU A 268 -9.59 -13.26 -10.64
C LEU A 268 -8.79 -13.43 -9.34
N PRO A 269 -9.40 -13.59 -8.14
CA PRO A 269 -8.63 -13.73 -6.92
C PRO A 269 -7.77 -15.00 -6.91
N VAL A 270 -8.22 -16.10 -7.50
CA VAL A 270 -7.42 -17.34 -7.63
C VAL A 270 -6.18 -17.08 -8.49
N LEU A 271 -6.36 -16.43 -9.64
CA LEU A 271 -5.26 -16.11 -10.55
C LEU A 271 -4.32 -15.08 -9.95
N CYS A 272 -4.84 -14.04 -9.27
CA CYS A 272 -4.02 -13.09 -8.52
C CYS A 272 -3.19 -13.82 -7.47
N ILE A 273 -3.77 -14.67 -6.63
CA ILE A 273 -3.00 -15.44 -5.63
C ILE A 273 -1.94 -16.32 -6.30
N GLY A 274 -2.28 -16.98 -7.42
CA GLY A 274 -1.33 -17.79 -8.19
C GLY A 274 -0.17 -16.98 -8.77
N VAL A 275 -0.45 -15.86 -9.42
CA VAL A 275 0.56 -14.96 -10.02
C VAL A 275 1.42 -14.32 -8.93
N LEU A 276 0.79 -13.79 -7.87
CA LEU A 276 1.51 -13.15 -6.78
C LEU A 276 2.39 -14.17 -6.03
N GLY A 277 1.92 -15.41 -5.87
CA GLY A 277 2.68 -16.50 -5.28
C GLY A 277 3.81 -17.00 -6.15
N PHE A 278 3.57 -17.18 -7.45
CA PHE A 278 4.59 -17.57 -8.40
C PHE A 278 5.71 -16.51 -8.47
N LEU A 279 5.34 -15.23 -8.56
CA LEU A 279 6.28 -14.11 -8.64
C LEU A 279 6.83 -13.67 -7.27
N HIS A 280 6.40 -14.30 -6.17
CA HIS A 280 6.78 -13.97 -4.80
C HIS A 280 6.61 -12.48 -4.47
N PHE A 281 5.53 -11.86 -4.95
CA PHE A 281 5.23 -10.45 -4.66
C PHE A 281 4.69 -10.30 -3.24
N THR A 282 5.54 -9.83 -2.34
CA THR A 282 5.25 -9.68 -0.90
C THR A 282 4.84 -8.27 -0.48
N LYS A 283 4.55 -7.37 -1.42
CA LYS A 283 4.01 -6.06 -1.02
C LYS A 283 2.54 -6.18 -0.65
N ALA A 284 2.16 -5.60 0.49
CA ALA A 284 0.78 -5.57 0.97
C ALA A 284 -0.20 -5.03 -0.09
N GLU A 285 0.27 -4.08 -0.89
CA GLU A 285 -0.46 -3.42 -1.97
C GLU A 285 -1.13 -4.39 -2.96
N PHE A 286 -0.46 -5.50 -3.25
CA PHE A 286 -0.99 -6.50 -4.20
C PHE A 286 -2.16 -7.29 -3.61
N THR A 287 -2.18 -7.49 -2.29
CA THR A 287 -3.29 -8.19 -1.62
C THR A 287 -4.59 -7.39 -1.65
N VAL A 288 -4.53 -6.08 -1.89
CA VAL A 288 -5.73 -5.24 -1.97
C VAL A 288 -6.61 -5.62 -3.18
N LEU A 289 -6.03 -6.20 -4.23
CA LEU A 289 -6.76 -6.68 -5.42
C LEU A 289 -7.73 -7.82 -5.12
N ILE A 290 -7.43 -8.62 -4.10
CA ILE A 290 -8.24 -9.79 -3.75
C ILE A 290 -9.27 -9.49 -2.65
N ILE A 291 -9.03 -8.46 -1.84
CA ILE A 291 -9.91 -8.07 -0.72
C ILE A 291 -11.40 -7.95 -1.11
N PRO A 292 -11.80 -7.27 -2.20
CA PRO A 292 -13.21 -7.18 -2.60
C PRO A 292 -13.91 -8.53 -2.75
N TYR A 293 -13.22 -9.52 -3.30
CA TYR A 293 -13.75 -10.86 -3.54
C TYR A 293 -13.91 -11.65 -2.25
N PHE A 294 -12.99 -11.46 -1.30
CA PHE A 294 -13.11 -12.02 0.04
C PHE A 294 -14.29 -11.39 0.82
N CYS A 295 -14.52 -10.08 0.66
CA CYS A 295 -15.71 -9.41 1.22
C CYS A 295 -17.02 -9.94 0.60
N ILE A 296 -17.06 -10.20 -0.71
CA ILE A 296 -18.23 -10.83 -1.36
C ILE A 296 -18.43 -12.25 -0.82
N SER A 297 -17.36 -13.04 -0.71
CA SER A 297 -17.40 -14.40 -0.14
C SER A 297 -17.94 -14.39 1.29
N ALA A 298 -17.52 -13.43 2.11
CA ALA A 298 -18.04 -13.22 3.45
C ALA A 298 -19.55 -12.93 3.45
N GLY A 299 -20.01 -12.05 2.55
CA GLY A 299 -21.44 -11.78 2.38
C GLY A 299 -22.25 -13.03 2.02
N LEU A 300 -21.73 -13.87 1.12
CA LEU A 300 -22.35 -15.16 0.73
C LEU A 300 -22.44 -16.14 1.91
N PHE A 301 -21.34 -16.28 2.66
CA PHE A 301 -21.30 -17.10 3.87
C PHE A 301 -22.35 -16.66 4.87
N PHE A 302 -22.37 -15.37 5.21
CA PHE A 302 -23.31 -14.82 6.17
C PHE A 302 -24.76 -14.96 5.71
N ASN A 303 -25.05 -14.72 4.44
CA ASN A 303 -26.39 -14.92 3.89
C ASN A 303 -26.86 -16.37 4.09
N SER A 304 -25.97 -17.33 3.91
CA SER A 304 -26.32 -18.75 4.01
C SER A 304 -26.47 -19.22 5.46
N VAL A 305 -25.63 -18.72 6.37
CA VAL A 305 -25.81 -18.97 7.81
C VAL A 305 -27.12 -18.33 8.30
N TYR A 306 -27.41 -17.10 7.87
CA TYR A 306 -28.65 -16.40 8.22
C TYR A 306 -29.89 -17.16 7.76
N LYS A 307 -29.90 -17.67 6.50
CA LYS A 307 -31.02 -18.48 5.98
C LYS A 307 -31.25 -19.79 6.75
N ARG A 308 -30.21 -20.36 7.36
CA ARG A 308 -30.29 -21.59 8.17
C ARG A 308 -30.65 -21.32 9.64
N ALA A 309 -30.68 -20.06 10.06
CA ALA A 309 -31.09 -19.68 11.41
C ALA A 309 -32.62 -19.71 11.53
N ASN A 310 -33.17 -20.89 11.86
CA ASN A 310 -34.61 -21.14 11.89
C ASN A 310 -35.36 -20.47 13.05
N THR A 311 -34.64 -19.94 14.04
CA THR A 311 -35.21 -19.34 15.27
C THR A 311 -34.70 -17.92 15.45
N ASP A 312 -35.50 -17.03 16.01
CA ASP A 312 -35.13 -15.62 16.20
C ASP A 312 -33.93 -15.45 17.14
N SER A 313 -33.78 -16.30 18.17
CA SER A 313 -32.59 -16.29 19.03
C SER A 313 -31.30 -16.57 18.25
N LYS A 314 -31.31 -17.53 17.31
CA LYS A 314 -30.16 -17.81 16.44
C LYS A 314 -29.87 -16.65 15.49
N LYS A 315 -30.90 -15.98 14.95
CA LYS A 315 -30.72 -14.78 14.12
C LYS A 315 -30.13 -13.62 14.92
N PHE A 316 -30.58 -13.43 16.16
CA PHE A 316 -30.05 -12.41 17.05
C PHE A 316 -28.57 -12.66 17.40
N ILE A 317 -28.22 -13.87 17.82
CA ILE A 317 -26.82 -14.28 18.07
C ILE A 317 -25.97 -14.07 16.81
N PHE A 318 -26.51 -14.43 15.65
CA PHE A 318 -25.84 -14.22 14.37
C PHE A 318 -25.60 -12.74 14.06
N ILE A 319 -26.56 -11.86 14.32
CA ILE A 319 -26.39 -10.40 14.16
C ILE A 319 -25.30 -9.88 15.12
N LEU A 320 -25.27 -10.34 16.37
CA LEU A 320 -24.21 -9.97 17.32
C LEU A 320 -22.83 -10.41 16.82
N LEU A 321 -22.73 -11.64 16.30
CA LEU A 321 -21.49 -12.16 15.72
C LEU A 321 -21.07 -11.31 14.52
N LEU A 322 -22.01 -10.96 13.64
CA LEU A 322 -21.75 -10.09 12.50
C LEU A 322 -21.25 -8.71 12.95
N LEU A 323 -21.89 -8.07 13.93
CA LEU A 323 -21.46 -6.79 14.48
C LEU A 323 -20.05 -6.86 15.09
N PHE A 324 -19.77 -7.91 15.86
CA PHE A 324 -18.42 -8.15 16.41
C PHE A 324 -17.37 -8.29 15.30
N LEU A 325 -17.73 -8.97 14.22
CA LEU A 325 -16.83 -9.20 13.09
C LEU A 325 -16.61 -7.94 12.24
N PHE A 326 -17.59 -7.04 12.16
CA PHE A 326 -17.43 -5.69 11.59
C PHE A 326 -16.60 -4.77 12.49
N TRP A 327 -16.76 -4.91 13.80
CA TRP A 327 -16.06 -4.10 14.79
C TRP A 327 -14.54 -4.25 14.69
N LEU A 328 -14.03 -5.44 14.41
CA LEU A 328 -12.59 -5.70 14.34
C LEU A 328 -11.86 -4.87 13.25
N PRO A 329 -12.21 -4.95 11.94
CA PRO A 329 -11.60 -4.12 10.91
C PRO A 329 -11.90 -2.63 11.09
N LEU A 330 -13.09 -2.27 11.60
CA LEU A 330 -13.42 -0.88 11.93
C LEU A 330 -12.49 -0.31 13.00
N LYS A 331 -12.32 -1.03 14.13
CA LYS A 331 -11.41 -0.66 15.22
C LYS A 331 -9.99 -0.46 14.70
N TYR A 332 -9.51 -1.35 13.83
CA TYR A 332 -8.18 -1.20 13.25
C TYR A 332 -8.08 -0.02 12.28
N THR A 333 -9.15 0.27 11.53
CA THR A 333 -9.16 1.43 10.63
C THR A 333 -9.15 2.74 11.42
N LEU A 334 -9.95 2.83 12.48
CA LEU A 334 -9.95 3.98 13.38
C LEU A 334 -8.59 4.15 14.08
N LYS A 335 -7.98 3.05 14.55
CA LYS A 335 -6.63 3.07 15.14
C LYS A 335 -5.61 3.55 14.12
N TYR A 336 -5.68 3.05 12.89
CA TYR A 336 -4.82 3.47 11.79
C TYR A 336 -4.94 4.97 11.51
N ASN A 337 -6.17 5.46 11.33
CA ASN A 337 -6.44 6.88 11.10
C ASN A 337 -5.92 7.77 12.25
N LYS A 338 -6.10 7.32 13.50
CA LYS A 338 -5.54 8.01 14.67
C LYS A 338 -4.01 8.07 14.63
N ILE A 339 -3.34 6.98 14.25
CA ILE A 339 -1.87 6.93 14.24
C ILE A 339 -1.30 7.81 13.14
N ILE A 340 -1.88 7.76 11.93
CA ILE A 340 -1.38 8.58 10.82
C ILE A 340 -1.63 10.08 11.04
N SER A 341 -2.65 10.44 11.84
CA SER A 341 -2.87 11.84 12.22
C SER A 341 -1.86 12.37 13.25
N LEU A 342 -1.04 11.51 13.87
CA LEU A 342 0.01 11.95 14.79
C LEU A 342 1.21 12.53 14.03
N PRO A 343 1.90 13.56 14.57
CA PRO A 343 3.15 14.06 14.01
C PRO A 343 4.19 12.94 13.86
N ASP A 344 4.82 12.87 12.69
CA ASP A 344 5.83 11.84 12.41
C ASP A 344 7.03 12.00 13.34
N THR A 345 7.55 10.87 13.82
CA THR A 345 8.71 10.84 14.71
C THR A 345 9.93 11.53 14.08
N ARG A 346 10.05 11.52 12.75
CA ARG A 346 11.09 12.24 12.00
C ARG A 346 10.91 13.75 12.05
N ILE A 347 9.67 14.26 12.07
CA ILE A 347 9.39 15.70 12.24
C ILE A 347 9.84 16.13 13.62
N ILE A 348 9.37 15.42 14.66
CA ILE A 348 9.72 15.70 16.05
C ILE A 348 11.24 15.66 16.26
N ALA A 349 11.91 14.64 15.71
CA ALA A 349 13.37 14.53 15.77
C ALA A 349 14.07 15.70 15.06
N THR A 350 13.54 16.13 13.92
CA THR A 350 14.09 17.25 13.13
C THR A 350 13.95 18.57 13.89
N GLU A 351 12.80 18.83 14.50
CA GLU A 351 12.53 20.03 15.29
C GLU A 351 13.43 20.08 16.53
N TRP A 352 13.54 18.97 17.26
CA TRP A 352 14.44 18.91 18.40
C TRP A 352 15.90 19.15 18.01
N ILE A 353 16.37 18.55 16.90
CA ILE A 353 17.73 18.80 16.40
C ILE A 353 17.92 20.29 16.11
N LYS A 354 16.96 20.95 15.44
CA LYS A 354 17.02 22.40 15.18
C LYS A 354 17.13 23.24 16.45
N GLU A 355 16.40 22.86 17.49
CA GLU A 355 16.36 23.62 18.75
C GLU A 355 17.58 23.35 19.65
N ASN A 356 18.22 22.19 19.52
CA ASN A 356 19.26 21.72 20.46
C ASN A 356 20.66 21.62 19.85
N THR A 357 20.81 21.92 18.55
CA THR A 357 22.11 21.91 17.88
C THR A 357 22.43 23.30 17.34
N SER A 358 23.65 23.78 17.61
CA SER A 358 24.20 24.97 16.97
C SER A 358 24.55 24.71 15.50
N ASP A 359 24.55 25.76 14.68
CA ASP A 359 24.89 25.72 13.25
C ASP A 359 26.26 25.11 12.94
N ASN A 360 27.15 25.06 13.93
CA ASN A 360 28.51 24.54 13.79
C ASN A 360 28.59 23.01 13.93
N PHE A 361 27.54 22.36 14.41
CA PHE A 361 27.56 20.91 14.60
C PHE A 361 27.42 20.15 13.29
N LYS A 362 28.25 19.13 13.11
CA LYS A 362 28.19 18.18 12.01
C LYS A 362 27.33 16.99 12.41
N ILE A 363 26.30 16.72 11.62
CA ILE A 363 25.33 15.65 11.89
C ILE A 363 25.44 14.60 10.78
N ALA A 364 25.72 13.35 11.14
CA ALA A 364 25.59 12.21 10.22
C ALA A 364 24.24 11.52 10.44
N TRP A 365 23.56 11.11 9.38
CA TRP A 365 22.25 10.45 9.52
C TRP A 365 22.03 9.32 8.50
N ASP A 366 21.21 8.33 8.86
CA ASP A 366 20.80 7.29 7.91
C ASP A 366 19.78 7.83 6.90
N LYS A 367 19.70 7.22 5.72
CA LYS A 367 18.87 7.66 4.60
C LYS A 367 17.41 7.94 4.99
N ASN A 368 16.85 7.19 5.93
CA ASN A 368 15.46 7.33 6.37
C ASN A 368 15.29 7.98 7.75
N SER A 369 16.37 8.49 8.37
CA SER A 369 16.35 9.02 9.74
C SER A 369 15.78 10.41 9.87
N ILE A 370 16.01 11.26 8.88
CA ILE A 370 15.61 12.66 8.85
C ILE A 370 14.85 12.88 7.54
N GLN A 371 13.97 13.87 7.52
CA GLN A 371 13.09 14.08 6.38
C GLN A 371 13.82 14.45 5.07
N PRO A 372 13.28 14.04 3.91
CA PRO A 372 13.85 14.36 2.60
C PRO A 372 13.86 15.85 2.23
N ASN A 373 13.13 16.73 2.93
CA ASN A 373 13.25 18.18 2.67
C ASN A 373 14.68 18.70 2.96
N TRP A 374 15.54 17.91 3.61
CA TRP A 374 16.96 18.20 3.76
C TRP A 374 17.80 17.83 2.51
N TYR A 375 17.27 16.97 1.64
CA TYR A 375 17.99 16.51 0.44
C TYR A 375 18.02 17.55 -0.68
N ASP A 376 17.05 18.46 -0.70
CA ASP A 376 16.81 19.36 -1.82
C ASP A 376 16.91 20.85 -1.46
N ALA A 377 17.13 21.20 -0.18
CA ALA A 377 17.53 22.56 0.22
C ALA A 377 18.97 22.92 -0.23
N TYR A 378 19.65 22.01 -0.94
CA TYR A 378 20.96 22.24 -1.50
C TYR A 378 21.03 21.80 -2.94
N ASP A 379 21.09 22.79 -3.82
CA ASP A 379 21.36 22.57 -5.23
C ASP A 379 22.78 22.01 -5.41
N LYS A 380 22.87 20.90 -6.15
CA LYS A 380 24.16 20.35 -6.57
C LYS A 380 24.91 21.27 -7.53
N GLN A 381 24.23 22.19 -8.22
CA GLN A 381 24.88 23.19 -9.09
C GLN A 381 25.49 24.34 -8.28
N GLU A 382 24.86 24.83 -7.21
CA GLU A 382 25.50 25.77 -6.28
C GLU A 382 26.76 25.18 -5.63
N LEU A 383 26.75 23.86 -5.35
CA LEU A 383 27.95 23.16 -4.87
C LEU A 383 29.03 22.99 -5.96
N LYS A 384 28.70 23.15 -7.24
CA LYS A 384 29.61 22.95 -8.38
C LYS A 384 30.31 24.24 -8.82
N TYR A 385 29.66 25.40 -8.69
CA TYR A 385 30.24 26.71 -9.03
C TYR A 385 31.26 27.22 -8.00
N LEU A 386 31.35 26.60 -6.82
CA LEU A 386 32.24 27.01 -5.73
C LEU A 386 33.61 26.31 -5.72
N GLY A 387 33.96 25.51 -6.73
CA GLY A 387 35.31 24.97 -6.93
C GLY A 387 35.87 24.02 -5.86
N ALA A 388 35.12 23.73 -4.79
CA ALA A 388 35.54 22.84 -3.71
C ALA A 388 35.01 21.41 -3.91
N GLU A 389 35.87 20.41 -3.70
CA GLU A 389 35.39 19.04 -3.49
C GLU A 389 34.33 19.01 -2.37
N PRO A 390 33.33 18.12 -2.42
CA PRO A 390 32.15 18.12 -1.53
C PRO A 390 32.45 17.70 -0.08
N GLU A 391 33.58 18.14 0.47
CA GLU A 391 33.89 18.09 1.88
C GLU A 391 33.76 19.49 2.49
N VAL A 392 32.57 19.74 3.03
CA VAL A 392 32.34 20.70 4.13
C VAL A 392 32.44 22.18 3.74
N LEU A 393 31.30 22.79 3.38
CA LEU A 393 31.09 24.23 3.60
C LEU A 393 29.74 24.48 4.28
N ILE A 394 29.79 25.28 5.35
CA ILE A 394 28.73 25.70 6.27
C ILE A 394 28.44 27.18 5.99
N SER A 395 27.17 27.61 5.91
CA SER A 395 26.78 29.02 6.10
C SER A 395 25.25 29.21 6.23
N ARG A 396 24.82 29.57 7.46
CA ARG A 396 23.61 30.30 7.94
C ARG A 396 22.19 30.05 7.40
N GLN A 397 21.99 29.27 6.34
CA GLN A 397 20.67 28.87 5.81
C GLN A 397 20.57 27.35 5.55
N ARG A 398 21.50 26.60 6.15
CA ARG A 398 22.09 25.44 5.48
C ARG A 398 22.64 24.49 6.56
N PHE A 399 21.86 23.45 6.92
CA PHE A 399 22.30 22.35 7.78
C PHE A 399 23.49 21.61 7.13
N PRO A 400 24.57 21.29 7.84
CA PRO A 400 25.77 20.78 7.21
C PRO A 400 25.73 19.27 6.90
N VAL A 401 26.12 18.97 5.66
CA VAL A 401 26.67 17.70 5.15
C VAL A 401 25.78 16.45 5.32
N SER A 402 25.07 16.10 4.25
CA SER A 402 24.63 14.71 4.04
C SER A 402 25.81 13.82 3.66
N LEU A 403 26.41 13.14 4.63
CA LEU A 403 27.16 11.93 4.33
C LEU A 403 26.15 10.80 4.27
N LYS A 404 25.64 10.52 3.07
CA LYS A 404 24.88 9.29 2.79
C LYS A 404 25.67 8.15 3.42
N LEU A 405 25.16 7.62 4.54
CA LEU A 405 25.95 6.78 5.43
C LEU A 405 26.58 5.67 4.60
N LEU A 406 27.91 5.77 4.57
CA LEU A 406 28.83 5.29 3.56
C LEU A 406 28.44 3.92 3.00
N GLU A 407 28.57 3.78 1.68
CA GLU A 407 28.70 2.47 1.05
C GLU A 407 29.79 1.66 1.78
N LYS A 408 29.32 0.74 2.63
CA LYS A 408 30.02 -0.39 3.27
C LYS A 408 31.23 -0.15 4.17
N LYS A 409 31.92 0.99 4.21
CA LYS A 409 33.15 1.14 5.02
C LYS A 409 33.35 2.56 5.58
N ASP A 410 33.30 2.66 6.91
CA ASP A 410 34.20 3.47 7.78
C ASP A 410 33.48 4.31 8.84
N TRP A 411 33.09 3.67 9.95
CA TRP A 411 32.93 4.35 11.25
C TRP A 411 34.11 5.28 11.57
N PHE A 412 35.32 4.88 11.18
CA PHE A 412 36.53 5.69 11.34
C PHE A 412 36.54 6.95 10.47
N LYS A 413 35.83 7.00 9.33
CA LYS A 413 35.67 8.24 8.56
C LYS A 413 34.76 9.22 9.27
N ILE A 414 33.70 8.74 9.93
CA ILE A 414 32.81 9.58 10.75
C ILE A 414 33.61 10.24 11.88
N LEU A 415 34.38 9.43 12.62
CA LEU A 415 35.27 9.93 13.68
C LEU A 415 36.31 10.93 13.14
N ARG A 416 36.95 10.62 12.00
CA ARG A 416 37.93 11.52 11.36
C ARG A 416 37.32 12.85 10.89
N LYS A 417 36.05 12.85 10.50
CA LYS A 417 35.35 14.06 10.02
C LYS A 417 34.86 14.98 11.15
N LYS A 418 35.11 14.62 12.41
CA LYS A 418 34.68 15.34 13.61
C LYS A 418 33.16 15.55 13.60
N VAL A 419 32.42 14.48 13.37
CA VAL A 419 30.94 14.50 13.44
C VAL A 419 30.53 14.57 14.91
N ASP A 420 29.70 15.54 15.25
CA ASP A 420 29.23 15.78 16.63
C ASP A 420 28.03 14.91 16.99
N TYR A 421 27.12 14.69 16.03
CA TYR A 421 25.92 13.89 16.22
C TYR A 421 25.73 12.82 15.15
N VAL A 422 25.22 11.66 15.56
CA VAL A 422 24.76 10.60 14.65
C VAL A 422 23.28 10.31 14.88
N VAL A 423 22.48 10.40 13.82
CA VAL A 423 21.03 10.18 13.84
C VAL A 423 20.69 8.92 13.06
N ILE A 424 20.40 7.83 13.78
CA ILE A 424 20.01 6.57 13.16
C ILE A 424 18.52 6.31 13.33
N ASN A 425 17.95 5.52 12.42
CA ASN A 425 16.59 5.05 12.55
C ASN A 425 16.54 3.53 12.64
N ASN A 426 15.57 3.03 13.39
CA ASN A 426 15.45 1.60 13.63
C ASN A 426 15.11 0.77 12.39
N ILE A 427 14.47 1.37 11.40
CA ILE A 427 14.22 0.70 10.12
C ILE A 427 15.54 0.29 9.45
N ASP A 428 16.46 1.25 9.27
CA ASP A 428 17.71 1.04 8.55
C ASP A 428 18.67 0.14 9.33
N TYR A 429 18.84 0.38 10.64
CA TYR A 429 19.78 -0.42 11.43
C TYR A 429 19.29 -1.85 11.65
N GLU A 430 17.99 -2.07 11.85
CA GLU A 430 17.48 -3.44 12.03
C GLU A 430 17.54 -4.23 10.74
N GLN A 431 17.25 -3.61 9.61
CA GLN A 431 17.40 -4.26 8.31
C GLN A 431 18.85 -4.74 8.10
N VAL A 432 19.83 -3.90 8.42
CA VAL A 432 21.25 -4.29 8.30
C VAL A 432 21.64 -5.35 9.33
N LEU A 433 21.10 -5.29 10.55
CA LEU A 433 21.42 -6.25 11.61
C LEU A 433 20.93 -7.68 11.33
N ARG A 434 19.80 -7.89 10.63
CA ARG A 434 19.33 -9.27 10.33
C ARG A 434 19.76 -9.81 8.96
N GLN A 435 20.21 -8.98 8.01
CA GLN A 435 20.80 -9.46 6.74
C GLN A 435 21.97 -10.44 6.95
N SER A 436 21.93 -11.65 6.38
CA SER A 436 23.09 -12.57 6.39
C SER A 436 24.24 -12.00 5.54
N GLY A 437 25.47 -12.01 6.07
CA GLY A 437 26.68 -11.67 5.29
C GLY A 437 27.17 -10.21 5.28
N ASN A 438 26.35 -9.22 5.70
CA ASN A 438 26.79 -7.81 5.74
C ASN A 438 27.63 -7.50 7.00
N LYS A 439 28.83 -8.09 7.11
CA LYS A 439 29.67 -8.00 8.32
C LYS A 439 30.03 -6.56 8.72
N SER A 440 30.28 -5.67 7.76
CA SER A 440 30.70 -4.29 8.06
C SER A 440 29.54 -3.41 8.56
N GLY A 441 28.38 -3.44 7.90
CA GLY A 441 27.20 -2.69 8.34
C GLY A 441 26.72 -3.13 9.73
N LYS A 442 26.76 -4.44 10.01
CA LYS A 442 26.45 -4.96 11.35
C LYS A 442 27.43 -4.47 12.41
N LYS A 443 28.74 -4.48 12.11
CA LYS A 443 29.77 -4.00 13.05
C LYS A 443 29.58 -2.52 13.36
N TYR A 444 29.20 -1.71 12.38
CA TYR A 444 28.86 -0.29 12.55
C TYR A 444 27.69 -0.11 13.53
N TYR A 445 26.51 -0.65 13.22
CA TYR A 445 25.34 -0.46 14.08
C TYR A 445 25.51 -1.09 15.46
N LYS A 446 26.19 -2.24 15.58
CA LYS A 446 26.52 -2.83 16.88
C LYS A 446 27.45 -1.93 17.73
N LYS A 447 28.31 -1.13 17.11
CA LYS A 447 29.16 -0.17 17.83
C LYS A 447 28.33 1.02 18.31
N ILE A 448 27.51 1.61 17.44
CA ILE A 448 26.67 2.75 17.81
C ILE A 448 25.64 2.38 18.86
N LEU A 449 24.96 1.25 18.72
CA LEU A 449 23.94 0.80 19.67
C LEU A 449 24.49 0.45 21.06
N LYS A 450 25.83 0.38 21.23
CA LYS A 450 26.46 0.28 22.55
C LYS A 450 26.66 1.63 23.23
N LEU A 451 26.62 2.74 22.47
CA LEU A 451 26.66 4.08 23.03
C LEU A 451 25.30 4.38 23.68
N LYS A 452 25.31 5.23 24.71
CA LYS A 452 24.07 5.77 25.27
C LYS A 452 23.54 6.83 24.30
N PRO A 453 22.30 6.70 23.76
CA PRO A 453 21.73 7.76 22.96
C PRO A 453 21.52 9.00 23.83
N GLU A 454 21.82 10.17 23.27
CA GLU A 454 21.53 11.47 23.88
C GLU A 454 20.01 11.63 24.03
N ILE A 455 19.28 11.30 22.96
CA ILE A 455 17.83 11.29 22.94
C ILE A 455 17.31 10.16 22.06
N VAL A 456 16.16 9.62 22.45
CA VAL A 456 15.42 8.61 21.69
C VAL A 456 14.03 9.16 21.40
N PHE A 457 13.78 9.48 20.14
CA PHE A 457 12.44 9.83 19.69
C PHE A 457 11.67 8.53 19.46
N ASN A 458 10.79 8.27 20.41
CA ASN A 458 9.83 7.19 20.33
C ASN A 458 8.51 7.67 20.95
N PRO A 459 7.92 8.73 20.38
CA PRO A 459 6.69 9.27 20.93
C PRO A 459 5.61 8.18 20.88
N TYR A 460 4.73 8.18 21.87
CA TYR A 460 3.59 7.26 21.98
C TYR A 460 3.94 5.79 22.31
N LEU A 461 5.20 5.48 22.66
CA LEU A 461 5.55 4.14 23.14
C LEU A 461 4.90 3.87 24.50
N LYS A 462 4.09 2.81 24.59
CA LYS A 462 3.61 2.33 25.89
C LYS A 462 4.72 1.57 26.61
N GLU A 463 4.69 1.53 27.94
CA GLU A 463 5.66 0.76 28.71
C GLU A 463 5.67 -0.73 28.36
N SER A 464 4.52 -1.27 27.96
CA SER A 464 4.39 -2.63 27.42
C SER A 464 5.29 -2.89 26.22
N ASP A 465 5.58 -1.87 25.41
CA ASP A 465 6.28 -2.02 24.14
C ASP A 465 7.80 -1.95 24.33
N LYS A 466 8.28 -1.47 25.49
CA LYS A 466 9.71 -1.44 25.86
C LYS A 466 10.34 -2.83 25.82
N ASN A 467 9.55 -3.89 26.02
CA ASN A 467 10.02 -5.27 25.99
C ASN A 467 10.01 -5.91 24.58
N THR A 468 9.36 -5.27 23.60
CA THR A 468 9.33 -5.74 22.20
C THR A 468 10.54 -5.19 21.42
N ASN A 469 11.74 -5.65 21.80
CA ASN A 469 13.05 -5.10 21.41
C ASN A 469 13.46 -5.18 19.92
N GLY A 470 12.54 -5.48 18.98
CA GLY A 470 12.87 -5.49 17.55
C GLY A 470 11.69 -5.18 16.65
N LEU A 471 11.85 -4.23 15.72
CA LEU A 471 10.96 -3.92 14.61
C LEU A 471 10.86 -5.11 13.66
N LEU A 472 9.70 -5.74 13.57
CA LEU A 472 9.48 -6.72 12.49
C LEU A 472 9.68 -5.99 11.15
N ILE A 473 10.45 -6.53 10.20
CA ILE A 473 10.60 -5.89 8.88
C ILE A 473 9.24 -5.79 8.16
N GLU A 474 8.28 -6.63 8.57
CA GLU A 474 6.88 -6.42 8.25
C GLU A 474 6.45 -4.97 8.50
N GLU A 475 6.95 -4.28 9.53
CA GLU A 475 6.61 -2.88 9.84
C GLU A 475 7.01 -1.86 8.74
N LEU A 476 8.01 -2.17 7.89
CA LEU A 476 8.42 -1.33 6.74
C LEU A 476 7.40 -1.40 5.59
N TYR A 477 6.86 -2.58 5.34
CA TYR A 477 6.05 -2.88 4.15
C TYR A 477 4.58 -3.18 4.48
N SER A 478 4.31 -3.40 5.76
CA SER A 478 3.06 -3.68 6.45
C SER A 478 3.06 -2.89 7.77
N PRO A 479 2.70 -1.61 7.74
CA PRO A 479 2.53 -0.84 8.96
C PRO A 479 1.50 -1.47 9.92
N LEU A 480 0.77 -2.52 9.55
CA LEU A 480 -0.29 -3.11 10.38
C LEU A 480 0.21 -3.73 11.69
N LEU A 481 1.34 -4.44 11.69
CA LEU A 481 1.96 -4.94 12.93
C LEU A 481 2.49 -3.76 13.78
N THR A 482 3.07 -2.75 13.14
CA THR A 482 3.51 -1.49 13.75
C THR A 482 2.34 -0.68 14.34
N LEU A 483 1.20 -0.64 13.65
CA LEU A 483 0.00 0.06 14.05
C LEU A 483 -0.68 -0.69 15.20
N TRP A 484 -0.63 -2.02 15.18
CA TRP A 484 -1.17 -2.85 16.24
C TRP A 484 -0.34 -2.70 17.52
N GLN A 485 0.99 -2.77 17.42
CA GLN A 485 1.89 -2.83 18.58
C GLN A 485 2.44 -1.47 19.03
N ARG A 486 2.73 -0.52 18.13
CA ARG A 486 3.63 0.61 18.45
C ARG A 486 2.99 1.99 18.45
N GLU A 487 1.71 2.11 18.11
CA GLU A 487 0.88 3.33 18.24
C GLU A 487 1.55 4.66 17.79
N ARG A 488 2.48 4.63 16.82
CA ARG A 488 3.27 5.79 16.38
C ARG A 488 3.33 5.95 14.86
N SER A 489 3.42 7.20 14.40
CA SER A 489 3.70 7.54 13.00
C SER A 489 5.23 7.65 12.80
N GLY A 490 5.84 6.57 12.30
CA GLY A 490 7.25 6.58 11.88
C GLY A 490 8.20 5.68 12.67
N PRO A 491 9.49 5.66 12.26
CA PRO A 491 10.53 4.87 12.92
C PRO A 491 10.95 5.46 14.28
N VAL A 492 11.57 4.64 15.14
CA VAL A 492 12.33 5.17 16.28
C VAL A 492 13.56 5.89 15.73
N ILE A 493 13.73 7.14 16.11
CA ILE A 493 14.95 7.90 15.84
C ILE A 493 15.81 7.94 17.10
N LYS A 494 17.08 7.59 16.98
CA LYS A 494 18.06 7.71 18.05
C LYS A 494 19.13 8.70 17.64
N VAL A 495 19.38 9.69 18.49
CA VAL A 495 20.46 10.66 18.31
C VAL A 495 21.55 10.34 19.30
N TYR A 496 22.77 10.21 18.81
CA TYR A 496 23.97 9.96 19.60
C TYR A 496 24.88 11.17 19.47
N LYS A 497 25.40 11.64 20.60
CA LYS A 497 26.53 12.57 20.64
C LYS A 497 27.82 11.76 20.63
N LEU A 498 28.77 12.09 19.76
CA LEU A 498 30.03 11.33 19.59
C LEU A 498 31.20 11.87 20.40
#